data_AF-A0A550I5A7-F1
#
_entry.id   AF-A0A550I5A7-F1
#
_cell.length_a   1.000
_cell.length_b   1.000
_cell.length_c   1.000
_cell.angle_alpha   90.00
_cell.angle_beta   90.00
_cell.angle_gamma   90.00
#
_symmetry.space_group_name_H-M   'P 1'
#
loop_
_entity.id
_entity.type
_entity.pdbx_description
1 polymer ?
#
loop_
_entity_poly.entity_id
_entity_poly.type
_entity_poly.pdbx_seq_one_letter_code
_entity_poly.pdbx_strand_id
1 'polypeptide(L)'
;MSTLRVTAEVLTVHEHPNADALELAQVGLYRAVVAKGVYRTGETAVYIPEQSVLPEDLIEELGLTGRLAGSRSDRVKAVRLRGELSQGIVCRPKALAGVDLARAAADGTDFAERLGITKWVPPIPPTMDGEVESAPGLLPWVDIENIQRYPDIFAPGEDVVLTEKLHGSACLLTYFAEDGRVQVSSKGFGAKYLALTEDPRNLYWRAVHGHGVAAAAARLAERLGARRVGIFGEVYGAGVQDLTYGADGRRETLGYAVFDVSAEIDGEVRWLDATELLTGELPLVPRLYEGPYDIGRVLEFASGRETVSGQGLHLREGVVIRPAIERYSPVTGGRAVAKAVSPAYLTRKGGTEYE
;
A
#
# COMPACT_ATOMS: atom_id res chain seq x y z
N MET A 1 -3.99 -1.59 -6.40
CA MET A 1 -3.66 -0.25 -5.86
C MET A 1 -4.77 0.21 -4.92
N SER A 2 -4.50 0.86 -3.78
CA SER A 2 -5.59 1.45 -2.98
C SER A 2 -6.47 2.36 -3.84
N THR A 3 -7.78 2.26 -3.66
CA THR A 3 -8.75 3.01 -4.45
C THR A 3 -8.64 4.49 -4.08
N LEU A 4 -8.40 5.36 -5.06
CA LEU A 4 -8.48 6.80 -4.83
C LEU A 4 -9.95 7.14 -4.51
N ARG A 5 -10.21 7.69 -3.33
CA ARG A 5 -11.52 8.21 -2.96
C ARG A 5 -11.36 9.60 -2.38
N VAL A 6 -12.18 10.53 -2.87
CA VAL A 6 -12.24 11.91 -2.37
C VAL A 6 -13.58 12.08 -1.67
N THR A 7 -13.61 11.99 -0.36
CA THR A 7 -14.86 11.92 0.41
C THR A 7 -15.02 13.11 1.35
N ALA A 8 -16.25 13.33 1.79
CA ALA A 8 -16.52 14.21 2.91
C ALA A 8 -16.18 13.50 4.23
N GLU A 9 -15.60 14.24 5.18
CA GLU A 9 -15.02 13.71 6.41
C GLU A 9 -15.32 14.64 7.59
N VAL A 10 -15.66 14.05 8.73
CA VAL A 10 -15.80 14.79 9.98
C VAL A 10 -14.42 15.09 10.53
N LEU A 11 -14.15 16.36 10.81
CA LEU A 11 -12.83 16.83 11.23
C LEU A 11 -12.71 16.88 12.75
N THR A 12 -11.51 16.54 13.24
CA THR A 12 -11.03 17.00 14.55
C THR A 12 -9.92 18.01 14.33
N VAL A 13 -10.08 19.23 14.82
CA VAL A 13 -9.10 20.31 14.65
C VAL A 13 -8.22 20.40 15.90
N HIS A 14 -6.91 20.39 15.68
CA HIS A 14 -5.90 20.55 16.72
C HIS A 14 -5.09 21.83 16.49
N GLU A 15 -4.58 22.41 17.56
CA GLU A 15 -3.62 23.49 17.46
C GLU A 15 -2.32 23.02 16.79
N HIS A 16 -1.75 23.87 15.95
CA HIS A 16 -0.44 23.60 15.38
C HIS A 16 0.65 23.99 16.38
N PRO A 17 1.51 23.07 16.84
CA PRO A 17 2.44 23.32 17.95
C PRO A 17 3.50 24.38 17.62
N ASN A 18 3.84 24.54 16.34
CA ASN A 18 4.92 25.41 15.88
C ASN A 18 4.47 26.54 14.92
N ALA A 19 3.19 26.94 14.93
CA ALA A 19 2.70 27.99 14.03
C ALA A 19 1.39 28.64 14.50
N ASP A 20 1.38 29.97 14.62
CA ASP A 20 0.23 30.73 15.11
C ASP A 20 -0.91 30.87 14.09
N ALA A 21 -0.59 30.81 12.80
CA ALA A 21 -1.53 31.00 11.70
C ALA A 21 -2.07 29.69 11.11
N LEU A 22 -1.66 28.54 11.65
CA LEU A 22 -2.00 27.21 11.13
C LEU A 22 -2.65 26.35 12.22
N GLU A 23 -3.41 25.35 11.79
CA GLU A 23 -4.02 24.30 12.60
C GLU A 23 -3.83 22.95 11.89
N LEU A 24 -4.16 21.85 12.58
CA LEU A 24 -4.13 20.50 12.03
C LEU A 24 -5.55 19.95 11.99
N ALA A 25 -6.10 19.79 10.78
CA ALA A 25 -7.36 19.10 10.56
C ALA A 25 -7.10 17.60 10.46
N GLN A 26 -7.66 16.83 11.38
CA GLN A 26 -7.53 15.37 11.42
C GLN A 26 -8.69 14.70 10.68
N VAL A 27 -8.36 13.73 9.83
CA VAL A 27 -9.27 12.85 9.08
C VAL A 27 -8.83 11.41 9.30
N GLY A 28 -9.63 10.61 10.00
CA GLY A 28 -9.14 9.33 10.55
C GLY A 28 -7.96 9.58 11.48
N LEU A 29 -6.78 9.05 11.14
CA LEU A 29 -5.51 9.34 11.80
C LEU A 29 -4.58 10.23 10.96
N TYR A 30 -4.97 10.61 9.75
CA TYR A 30 -4.24 11.60 8.97
C TYR A 30 -4.40 12.98 9.56
N ARG A 31 -3.38 13.82 9.39
CA ARG A 31 -3.44 15.25 9.68
C ARG A 31 -3.11 16.04 8.42
N ALA A 32 -3.94 17.01 8.08
CA ALA A 32 -3.66 18.00 7.05
C ALA A 32 -3.53 19.37 7.71
N VAL A 33 -2.49 20.12 7.34
CA VAL A 33 -2.29 21.48 7.82
C VAL A 33 -3.28 22.40 7.11
N VAL A 34 -4.04 23.16 7.91
CA VAL A 34 -5.05 24.11 7.44
C VAL A 34 -4.78 25.50 8.03
N ALA A 35 -5.33 26.54 7.41
CA ALA A 35 -5.27 27.89 7.98
C ALA A 35 -6.13 27.96 9.25
N LYS A 36 -5.63 28.69 10.25
CA LYS A 36 -6.29 28.80 11.55
C LYS A 36 -7.68 29.43 11.44
N GLY A 37 -8.66 28.81 12.10
CA GLY A 37 -10.03 29.30 12.18
C GLY A 37 -10.90 29.05 10.96
N VAL A 38 -10.41 28.32 9.94
CA VAL A 38 -11.19 27.93 8.76
C VAL A 38 -12.13 26.75 9.05
N TYR A 39 -11.77 25.90 10.00
CA TYR A 39 -12.53 24.70 10.37
C TYR A 39 -12.71 24.63 11.89
N ARG A 40 -13.74 23.90 12.33
CA ARG A 40 -13.94 23.55 13.74
C ARG A 40 -14.12 22.05 13.90
N THR A 41 -13.72 21.52 15.06
CA THR A 41 -13.99 20.14 15.43
C THR A 41 -15.48 19.82 15.33
N GLY A 42 -15.82 18.70 14.68
CA GLY A 42 -17.18 18.28 14.40
C GLY A 42 -17.75 18.80 13.08
N GLU A 43 -17.09 19.74 12.40
CA GLU A 43 -17.48 20.15 11.05
C GLU A 43 -17.07 19.10 10.01
N THR A 44 -17.79 19.10 8.88
CA THR A 44 -17.46 18.28 7.73
C THR A 44 -16.77 19.09 6.64
N ALA A 45 -15.78 18.47 5.98
CA ALA A 45 -15.10 19.01 4.81
C ALA A 45 -14.67 17.86 3.88
N VAL A 46 -14.29 18.18 2.65
CA VAL A 46 -13.75 17.19 1.72
C VAL A 46 -12.28 16.93 2.01
N TYR A 47 -11.90 15.65 2.03
CA TYR A 47 -10.53 15.20 2.10
C TYR A 47 -10.04 14.70 0.73
N ILE A 48 -8.98 15.31 0.23
CA ILE A 48 -8.29 14.89 -1.00
C ILE A 48 -6.99 14.17 -0.58
N PRO A 49 -6.86 12.86 -0.79
CA PRO A 49 -5.71 12.10 -0.31
C PRO A 49 -4.44 12.35 -1.15
N GLU A 50 -3.32 11.82 -0.66
CA GLU A 50 -2.06 11.75 -1.41
C GLU A 50 -2.23 11.03 -2.76
N GLN A 51 -1.32 11.30 -3.71
CA GLN A 51 -1.37 10.79 -5.09
C GLN A 51 -2.54 11.33 -5.94
N SER A 52 -3.40 12.19 -5.40
CA SER A 52 -4.42 12.91 -6.20
C SER A 52 -3.76 13.89 -7.17
N VAL A 53 -4.22 13.91 -8.42
CA VAL A 53 -3.91 14.93 -9.43
C VAL A 53 -5.14 15.83 -9.56
N LEU A 54 -4.97 17.11 -9.27
CA LEU A 54 -6.06 18.09 -9.26
C LEU A 54 -6.12 18.85 -10.59
N PRO A 55 -7.32 19.26 -11.05
CA PRO A 55 -7.45 20.18 -12.16
C PRO A 55 -6.99 21.59 -11.77
N GLU A 56 -6.52 22.37 -12.75
CA GLU A 56 -5.94 23.71 -12.56
C GLU A 56 -6.88 24.67 -11.81
N ASP A 57 -8.17 24.72 -12.20
CA ASP A 57 -9.17 25.57 -11.56
C ASP A 57 -9.33 25.28 -10.05
N LEU A 58 -9.27 24.01 -9.66
CA LEU A 58 -9.35 23.61 -8.25
C LEU A 58 -8.07 24.00 -7.50
N ILE A 59 -6.90 23.90 -8.14
CA ILE A 59 -5.63 24.32 -7.55
C ILE A 59 -5.62 25.83 -7.28
N GLU A 60 -6.09 26.62 -8.25
CA GLU A 60 -6.23 28.07 -8.10
C GLU A 60 -7.23 28.42 -6.99
N GLU A 61 -8.41 27.78 -7.00
CA GLU A 61 -9.44 28.00 -5.97
C GLU A 61 -8.90 27.76 -4.55
N LEU A 62 -8.09 26.72 -4.36
CA LEU A 62 -7.50 26.36 -3.07
C LEU A 62 -6.25 27.20 -2.72
N GLY A 63 -5.78 28.08 -3.61
CA GLY A 63 -4.59 28.88 -3.40
C GLY A 63 -3.29 28.06 -3.39
N LEU A 64 -3.27 26.94 -4.11
CA LEU A 64 -2.16 25.97 -4.14
C LEU A 64 -1.31 26.07 -5.41
N THR A 65 -1.52 27.09 -6.24
CA THR A 65 -0.76 27.32 -7.48
C THR A 65 0.75 27.28 -7.23
N GLY A 66 1.44 26.36 -7.92
CA GLY A 66 2.89 26.15 -7.81
C GLY A 66 3.36 25.50 -6.51
N ARG A 67 2.46 24.97 -5.67
CA ARG A 67 2.81 24.38 -4.36
C ARG A 67 2.73 22.85 -4.31
N LEU A 68 2.01 22.23 -5.25
CA LEU A 68 1.89 20.77 -5.34
C LEU A 68 3.09 20.16 -6.08
N ALA A 69 3.18 18.83 -6.04
CA ALA A 69 4.27 18.09 -6.68
C ALA A 69 4.02 17.84 -8.17
N GLY A 70 5.04 17.30 -8.84
CA GLY A 70 4.99 16.99 -10.27
C GLY A 70 5.44 18.17 -11.12
N SER A 71 5.78 17.90 -12.38
CA SER A 71 6.22 18.94 -13.33
C SER A 71 5.14 20.00 -13.59
N ARG A 72 3.86 19.63 -13.46
CA ARG A 72 2.71 20.53 -13.58
C ARG A 72 2.26 21.16 -12.26
N SER A 73 2.92 20.86 -11.14
CA SER A 73 2.52 21.32 -9.80
C SER A 73 1.04 21.03 -9.49
N ASP A 74 0.58 19.80 -9.77
CA ASP A 74 -0.82 19.38 -9.68
C ASP A 74 -1.05 18.15 -8.79
N ARG A 75 0.03 17.54 -8.28
CA ARG A 75 -0.03 16.27 -7.53
C ARG A 75 0.10 16.46 -6.02
N VAL A 76 -0.88 15.96 -5.26
CA VAL A 76 -0.84 15.92 -3.79
C VAL A 76 0.21 14.92 -3.31
N LYS A 77 1.07 15.34 -2.39
CA LYS A 77 2.03 14.49 -1.68
C LYS A 77 2.05 14.86 -0.20
N ALA A 78 2.46 13.95 0.67
CA ALA A 78 2.84 14.31 2.03
C ALA A 78 3.97 15.35 2.03
N VAL A 79 3.86 16.31 2.94
CA VAL A 79 4.87 17.35 3.17
C VAL A 79 5.06 17.58 4.66
N ARG A 80 6.17 18.21 5.05
CA ARG A 80 6.33 18.79 6.39
C ARG A 80 6.16 20.30 6.32
N LEU A 81 5.25 20.83 7.10
CA LEU A 81 5.05 22.27 7.26
C LEU A 81 5.29 22.61 8.73
N ARG A 82 6.30 23.44 8.99
CA ARG A 82 6.69 23.86 10.35
C ARG A 82 6.88 22.67 11.31
N GLY A 83 7.49 21.59 10.81
CA GLY A 83 7.80 20.38 11.57
C GLY A 83 6.70 19.31 11.52
N GLU A 84 5.44 19.71 11.36
CA GLU A 84 4.30 18.79 11.34
C GLU A 84 4.13 18.12 9.98
N LEU A 85 3.77 16.84 10.01
CA LEU A 85 3.40 16.08 8.81
C LEU A 85 2.01 16.51 8.35
N SER A 86 1.89 16.86 7.07
CA SER A 86 0.63 17.18 6.40
C SER A 86 0.38 16.17 5.29
N GLN A 87 -0.71 15.41 5.39
CA GLN A 87 -1.10 14.34 4.46
C GLN A 87 -2.48 14.62 3.86
N GLY A 88 -2.50 14.81 2.55
CA GLY A 88 -3.71 15.21 1.83
C GLY A 88 -4.05 16.69 2.00
N ILE A 89 -5.23 17.06 1.52
CA ILE A 89 -5.78 18.42 1.56
C ILE A 89 -7.19 18.34 2.15
N VAL A 90 -7.51 19.24 3.07
CA VAL A 90 -8.87 19.44 3.59
C VAL A 90 -9.44 20.73 3.00
N CYS A 91 -10.57 20.62 2.29
CA CYS A 91 -11.16 21.74 1.54
C CYS A 91 -12.69 21.70 1.48
N ARG A 92 -13.28 22.82 1.03
CA ARG A 92 -14.71 22.96 0.70
C ARG A 92 -14.85 23.56 -0.69
N PRO A 93 -14.70 22.76 -1.76
CA PRO A 93 -14.66 23.27 -3.12
C PRO A 93 -16.01 23.85 -3.55
N LYS A 94 -16.00 24.94 -4.33
CA LYS A 94 -17.22 25.61 -4.85
C LYS A 94 -18.11 24.67 -5.64
N ALA A 95 -17.52 23.71 -6.36
CA ALA A 95 -18.25 22.68 -7.11
C ALA A 95 -19.20 21.83 -6.22
N LEU A 96 -18.98 21.83 -4.91
CA LEU A 96 -19.81 21.15 -3.90
C LEU A 96 -20.61 22.13 -3.03
N ALA A 97 -20.71 23.40 -3.41
CA ALA A 97 -21.58 24.35 -2.73
C ALA A 97 -23.04 23.84 -2.75
N GLY A 98 -23.69 23.85 -1.58
CA GLY A 98 -25.05 23.34 -1.42
C GLY A 98 -25.18 21.82 -1.27
N VAL A 99 -24.08 21.07 -1.34
CA VAL A 99 -24.09 19.65 -0.95
C VAL A 99 -24.09 19.53 0.56
N ASP A 100 -24.98 18.70 1.11
CA ASP A 100 -24.92 18.30 2.52
C ASP A 100 -23.73 17.35 2.72
N LEU A 101 -22.59 17.93 3.10
CA LEU A 101 -21.36 17.18 3.32
C LEU A 101 -21.50 16.20 4.49
N ALA A 102 -22.30 16.51 5.52
CA ALA A 102 -22.48 15.62 6.66
C ALA A 102 -23.22 14.35 6.22
N ARG A 103 -24.27 14.49 5.41
CA ARG A 103 -24.94 13.35 4.79
C ARG A 103 -24.01 12.58 3.86
N ALA A 104 -23.26 13.28 3.01
CA ALA A 104 -22.30 12.66 2.09
C ALA A 104 -21.19 11.89 2.81
N ALA A 105 -20.74 12.36 3.98
CA ALA A 105 -19.76 11.64 4.81
C ALA A 105 -20.34 10.32 5.33
N ALA A 106 -21.59 10.33 5.80
CA ALA A 106 -22.28 9.12 6.26
C ALA A 106 -22.52 8.11 5.12
N ASP A 107 -22.81 8.60 3.91
CA ASP A 107 -23.02 7.76 2.72
C ASP A 107 -21.69 7.30 2.07
N GLY A 108 -20.55 7.86 2.50
CA GLY A 108 -19.25 7.59 1.89
C GLY A 108 -19.15 8.07 0.44
N THR A 109 -19.84 9.15 0.08
CA THR A 109 -19.89 9.65 -1.30
C THR A 109 -18.49 10.00 -1.80
N ASP A 110 -18.10 9.44 -2.95
CA ASP A 110 -16.87 9.78 -3.64
C ASP A 110 -17.10 10.95 -4.62
N PHE A 111 -16.34 12.02 -4.45
CA PHE A 111 -16.38 13.24 -5.23
C PHE A 111 -15.25 13.32 -6.26
N ALA A 112 -14.40 12.30 -6.41
CA ALA A 112 -13.24 12.34 -7.31
C ALA A 112 -13.64 12.74 -8.74
N GLU A 113 -14.63 12.05 -9.33
CA GLU A 113 -15.14 12.36 -10.67
C GLU A 113 -15.73 13.77 -10.76
N ARG A 114 -16.60 14.14 -9.80
CA ARG A 114 -17.26 15.45 -9.76
C ARG A 114 -16.26 16.61 -9.64
N LEU A 115 -15.12 16.38 -8.99
CA LEU A 115 -14.05 17.36 -8.82
C LEU A 115 -12.98 17.28 -9.91
N GLY A 116 -13.10 16.36 -10.89
CA GLY A 116 -12.08 16.14 -11.92
C GLY A 116 -10.75 15.63 -11.37
N ILE A 117 -10.74 15.04 -10.18
CA ILE A 117 -9.54 14.53 -9.52
C ILE A 117 -9.27 13.12 -10.01
N THR A 118 -8.03 12.87 -10.42
CA THR A 118 -7.57 11.55 -10.89
C THR A 118 -6.43 11.04 -10.04
N LYS A 119 -6.17 9.73 -10.09
CA LYS A 119 -5.03 9.13 -9.39
C LYS A 119 -3.76 9.28 -10.23
N TRP A 120 -2.71 9.83 -9.63
CA TRP A 120 -1.39 9.78 -10.23
C TRP A 120 -0.88 8.34 -10.25
N VAL A 121 -0.48 7.87 -11.43
CA VAL A 121 0.15 6.56 -11.62
C VAL A 121 1.60 6.79 -12.07
N PRO A 122 2.58 6.20 -11.37
CA PRO A 122 3.97 6.26 -11.79
C PRO A 122 4.17 5.54 -13.13
N PRO A 123 5.17 5.94 -13.95
CA PRO A 123 5.52 5.18 -15.13
C PRO A 123 6.03 3.79 -14.74
N ILE A 124 5.62 2.76 -15.47
CA ILE A 124 6.09 1.38 -15.26
C ILE A 124 7.44 1.22 -15.97
N PRO A 125 8.52 0.83 -15.27
CA PRO A 125 9.79 0.52 -15.89
C PRO A 125 9.64 -0.62 -16.93
N PRO A 126 10.36 -0.60 -18.06
CA PRO A 126 10.24 -1.65 -19.09
C PRO A 126 10.52 -3.07 -18.58
N THR A 127 11.33 -3.21 -17.53
CA THR A 127 11.64 -4.51 -16.90
C THR A 127 10.48 -5.04 -16.04
N MET A 128 9.55 -4.18 -15.63
CA MET A 128 8.33 -4.52 -14.89
C MET A 128 7.11 -4.69 -15.81
N ASP A 129 7.29 -4.46 -17.10
CA ASP A 129 6.28 -4.64 -18.14
C ASP A 129 6.62 -5.85 -19.02
N GLY A 130 5.69 -6.28 -19.86
CA GLY A 130 5.89 -7.41 -20.75
C GLY A 130 4.64 -7.81 -21.51
N GLU A 131 4.80 -8.80 -22.40
CA GLU A 131 3.64 -9.44 -23.03
C GLU A 131 2.82 -10.15 -21.95
N VAL A 132 1.49 -10.05 -22.08
CA VAL A 132 0.55 -10.63 -21.12
C VAL A 132 -0.44 -11.54 -21.82
N GLU A 133 -0.88 -12.54 -21.08
CA GLU A 133 -1.94 -13.47 -21.48
C GLU A 133 -3.08 -13.51 -20.47
N SER A 134 -4.24 -13.99 -20.93
CA SER A 134 -5.40 -14.18 -20.05
C SER A 134 -5.14 -15.33 -19.07
N ALA A 135 -5.32 -15.05 -17.78
CA ALA A 135 -5.02 -15.95 -16.68
C ALA A 135 -6.18 -16.02 -15.67
N PRO A 136 -7.37 -16.53 -16.06
CA PRO A 136 -8.53 -16.63 -15.16
C PRO A 136 -8.29 -17.55 -13.95
N GLY A 137 -7.30 -18.45 -14.05
CA GLY A 137 -6.85 -19.32 -12.97
C GLY A 137 -5.83 -18.69 -12.00
N LEU A 138 -5.34 -17.48 -12.27
CA LEU A 138 -4.39 -16.80 -11.39
C LEU A 138 -5.06 -16.49 -10.04
N LEU A 139 -4.30 -16.66 -8.96
CA LEU A 139 -4.70 -16.21 -7.63
C LEU A 139 -4.21 -14.76 -7.44
N PRO A 140 -5.10 -13.75 -7.49
CA PRO A 140 -4.70 -12.37 -7.32
C PRO A 140 -4.36 -12.08 -5.86
N TRP A 141 -3.47 -11.12 -5.64
CA TRP A 141 -3.28 -10.53 -4.31
C TRP A 141 -4.19 -9.33 -4.11
N VAL A 142 -4.62 -9.12 -2.87
CA VAL A 142 -5.60 -8.09 -2.52
C VAL A 142 -4.98 -6.68 -2.46
N ASP A 143 -5.85 -5.68 -2.54
CA ASP A 143 -5.48 -4.34 -2.11
C ASP A 143 -5.52 -4.19 -0.60
N ILE A 144 -4.51 -3.50 -0.07
CA ILE A 144 -4.35 -3.26 1.36
C ILE A 144 -4.49 -1.76 1.62
N GLU A 145 -5.41 -1.43 2.52
CA GLU A 145 -5.71 -0.06 2.88
C GLU A 145 -4.75 0.47 3.94
N ASN A 146 -4.63 1.79 4.05
CA ASN A 146 -3.82 2.40 5.10
C ASN A 146 -4.61 2.44 6.41
N ILE A 147 -4.02 1.96 7.51
CA ILE A 147 -4.65 1.92 8.83
C ILE A 147 -5.00 3.33 9.33
N GLN A 148 -4.27 4.36 8.89
CA GLN A 148 -4.59 5.75 9.22
C GLN A 148 -5.91 6.21 8.61
N ARG A 149 -6.32 5.61 7.49
CA ARG A 149 -7.60 5.91 6.86
C ARG A 149 -8.75 5.19 7.53
N TYR A 150 -8.53 3.92 7.88
CA TYR A 150 -9.55 3.02 8.41
C TYR A 150 -9.05 2.40 9.73
N PRO A 151 -9.01 3.18 10.82
CA PRO A 151 -8.42 2.72 12.08
C PRO A 151 -9.16 1.53 12.71
N ASP A 152 -10.42 1.33 12.34
CA ASP A 152 -11.31 0.30 12.90
C ASP A 152 -11.19 -1.08 12.23
N ILE A 153 -10.22 -1.28 11.33
CA ILE A 153 -9.97 -2.61 10.72
C ILE A 153 -9.62 -3.65 11.81
N PHE A 154 -8.94 -3.23 12.87
CA PHE A 154 -8.50 -4.07 13.99
C PHE A 154 -9.06 -3.53 15.31
N ALA A 155 -9.55 -4.43 16.16
CA ALA A 155 -10.00 -4.04 17.49
C ALA A 155 -8.79 -3.84 18.43
N PRO A 156 -8.81 -2.83 19.33
CA PRO A 156 -7.78 -2.71 20.37
C PRO A 156 -7.61 -4.01 21.16
N GLY A 157 -6.38 -4.49 21.30
CA GLY A 157 -6.05 -5.72 22.02
C GLY A 157 -6.20 -7.02 21.21
N GLU A 158 -6.72 -6.96 19.99
CA GLU A 158 -6.78 -8.14 19.09
C GLU A 158 -5.36 -8.61 18.73
N ASP A 159 -5.11 -9.92 18.71
CA ASP A 159 -3.80 -10.45 18.34
C ASP A 159 -3.50 -10.21 16.85
N VAL A 160 -2.40 -9.51 16.59
CA VAL A 160 -1.92 -9.15 15.26
C VAL A 160 -0.45 -9.51 15.07
N VAL A 161 -0.09 -9.66 13.80
CA VAL A 161 1.29 -9.78 13.33
C VAL A 161 1.63 -8.54 12.52
N LEU A 162 2.79 -7.94 12.81
CA LEU A 162 3.37 -6.87 12.01
C LEU A 162 4.57 -7.41 11.24
N THR A 163 4.53 -7.30 9.92
CA THR A 163 5.68 -7.55 9.06
C THR A 163 6.23 -6.26 8.50
N GLU A 164 7.54 -6.20 8.28
CA GLU A 164 8.14 -5.08 7.58
C GLU A 164 7.53 -4.93 6.19
N LYS A 165 7.05 -3.72 5.86
CA LYS A 165 6.63 -3.40 4.51
C LYS A 165 7.88 -3.08 3.69
N LEU A 166 8.18 -3.92 2.72
CA LEU A 166 9.26 -3.69 1.78
C LEU A 166 8.80 -2.74 0.67
N HIS A 167 9.77 -2.00 0.15
CA HIS A 167 9.61 -1.07 -0.95
C HIS A 167 10.26 -1.66 -2.19
N GLY A 168 9.44 -2.24 -3.05
CA GLY A 168 9.90 -2.91 -4.26
C GLY A 168 8.79 -2.94 -5.30
N SER A 169 8.54 -4.12 -5.85
CA SER A 169 7.39 -4.39 -6.69
C SER A 169 6.83 -5.78 -6.38
N ALA A 170 5.52 -5.85 -6.16
CA ALA A 170 4.83 -7.07 -5.77
C ALA A 170 4.78 -8.09 -6.92
N CYS A 171 5.34 -9.27 -6.68
CA CYS A 171 5.35 -10.44 -7.54
C CYS A 171 4.34 -11.47 -7.03
N LEU A 172 3.49 -11.92 -7.94
CA LEU A 172 2.47 -12.94 -7.72
C LEU A 172 2.88 -14.17 -8.52
N LEU A 173 3.02 -15.31 -7.86
CA LEU A 173 3.16 -16.60 -8.51
C LEU A 173 1.96 -17.47 -8.16
N THR A 174 1.31 -18.07 -9.17
CA THR A 174 0.31 -19.13 -8.99
C THR A 174 0.84 -20.42 -9.61
N TYR A 175 0.95 -21.47 -8.79
CA TYR A 175 1.28 -22.83 -9.23
C TYR A 175 0.01 -23.68 -9.30
N PHE A 176 -0.16 -24.48 -10.35
CA PHE A 176 -1.26 -25.42 -10.54
C PHE A 176 -0.78 -26.86 -10.35
N ALA A 177 -1.39 -27.58 -9.41
CA ALA A 177 -0.95 -28.93 -9.06
C ALA A 177 -1.31 -29.99 -10.11
N GLU A 178 -2.34 -29.73 -10.94
CA GLU A 178 -2.84 -30.67 -11.94
C GLU A 178 -1.82 -30.93 -13.06
N ASP A 179 -1.17 -29.87 -13.55
CA ASP A 179 -0.29 -29.90 -14.73
C ASP A 179 1.11 -29.30 -14.47
N GLY A 180 1.36 -28.82 -13.25
CA GLY A 180 2.60 -28.17 -12.88
C GLY A 180 2.79 -26.77 -13.50
N ARG A 181 1.75 -26.21 -14.13
CA ARG A 181 1.80 -24.89 -14.76
C ARG A 181 2.06 -23.80 -13.72
N VAL A 182 2.78 -22.76 -14.13
CA VAL A 182 3.07 -21.57 -13.33
C VAL A 182 2.57 -20.34 -14.07
N GLN A 183 1.92 -19.43 -13.35
CA GLN A 183 1.57 -18.11 -13.83
C GLN A 183 2.25 -17.07 -12.93
N VAL A 184 2.94 -16.11 -13.54
CA VAL A 184 3.62 -15.02 -12.83
C VAL A 184 2.99 -13.70 -13.23
N SER A 185 2.81 -12.79 -12.28
CA SER A 185 2.21 -11.48 -12.52
C SER A 185 2.75 -10.42 -11.56
N SER A 186 2.58 -9.15 -11.94
CA SER A 186 2.60 -8.03 -11.00
C SER A 186 1.26 -7.92 -10.28
N LYS A 187 1.19 -7.06 -9.24
CA LYS A 187 -0.09 -6.70 -8.62
C LYS A 187 -1.07 -6.05 -9.60
N GLY A 188 -0.58 -5.15 -10.46
CA GLY A 188 -1.41 -4.42 -11.43
C GLY A 188 -2.03 -5.32 -12.50
N PHE A 189 -1.25 -6.23 -13.08
CA PHE A 189 -1.75 -7.21 -14.05
C PHE A 189 -2.61 -8.28 -13.39
N GLY A 190 -2.24 -8.72 -12.19
CA GLY A 190 -2.93 -9.79 -11.47
C GLY A 190 -4.35 -9.39 -11.07
N ALA A 191 -4.57 -8.12 -10.72
CA ALA A 191 -5.90 -7.56 -10.45
C ALA A 191 -6.85 -7.64 -11.67
N LYS A 192 -6.31 -7.80 -12.88
CA LYS A 192 -7.06 -7.96 -14.13
C LYS A 192 -7.08 -9.41 -14.63
N TYR A 193 -6.61 -10.36 -13.82
CA TYR A 193 -6.44 -11.76 -14.20
C TYR A 193 -5.59 -11.92 -15.47
N LEU A 194 -4.50 -11.17 -15.53
CA LEU A 194 -3.48 -11.28 -16.57
C LEU A 194 -2.19 -11.85 -15.97
N ALA A 195 -1.54 -12.76 -16.69
CA ALA A 195 -0.21 -13.24 -16.37
C ALA A 195 0.79 -12.71 -17.40
N LEU A 196 2.02 -12.47 -16.96
CA LEU A 196 3.12 -12.11 -17.83
C LEU A 196 3.65 -13.37 -18.52
N THR A 197 3.78 -13.31 -19.84
CA THR A 197 4.48 -14.33 -20.60
C THR A 197 5.92 -14.46 -20.10
N GLU A 198 6.44 -15.69 -20.04
CA GLU A 198 7.79 -15.96 -19.57
C GLU A 198 8.85 -15.26 -20.42
N ASP A 199 9.57 -14.32 -19.82
CA ASP A 199 10.72 -13.63 -20.40
C ASP A 199 11.83 -13.54 -19.34
N PRO A 200 13.03 -14.11 -19.59
CA PRO A 200 14.14 -14.07 -18.64
C PRO A 200 14.69 -12.66 -18.38
N ARG A 201 14.23 -11.64 -19.11
CA ARG A 201 14.55 -10.23 -18.89
C ARG A 201 13.53 -9.54 -17.98
N ASN A 202 12.31 -10.10 -17.88
CA ASN A 202 11.24 -9.56 -17.03
C ASN A 202 11.60 -9.74 -15.54
N LEU A 203 11.36 -8.69 -14.75
CA LEU A 203 11.75 -8.61 -13.34
C LEU A 203 11.17 -9.76 -12.51
N TYR A 204 9.89 -10.06 -12.70
CA TYR A 204 9.16 -11.03 -11.87
C TYR A 204 9.60 -12.46 -12.21
N TRP A 205 9.74 -12.78 -13.49
CA TRP A 205 10.28 -14.07 -13.93
C TRP A 205 11.72 -14.29 -13.44
N ARG A 206 12.58 -13.27 -13.55
CA ARG A 206 13.94 -13.33 -12.97
C ARG A 206 13.92 -13.64 -11.47
N ALA A 207 13.04 -13.00 -10.70
CA ALA A 207 12.92 -13.26 -9.27
C ALA A 207 12.41 -14.69 -8.99
N VAL A 208 11.37 -15.13 -9.71
CA VAL A 208 10.79 -16.46 -9.57
C VAL A 208 11.81 -17.56 -9.85
N HIS A 209 12.59 -17.44 -10.93
CA HIS A 209 13.64 -18.40 -11.26
C HIS A 209 14.81 -18.34 -10.27
N GLY A 210 15.31 -17.13 -9.97
CA GLY A 210 16.47 -16.92 -9.11
C GLY A 210 16.29 -17.45 -7.70
N HIS A 211 15.05 -17.42 -7.18
CA HIS A 211 14.72 -17.89 -5.83
C HIS A 211 14.03 -19.28 -5.81
N GLY A 212 13.83 -19.91 -6.96
CA GLY A 212 13.19 -21.23 -7.03
C GLY A 212 11.74 -21.26 -6.51
N VAL A 213 11.00 -20.15 -6.68
CA VAL A 213 9.67 -19.94 -6.08
C VAL A 213 8.66 -20.98 -6.57
N ALA A 214 8.71 -21.35 -7.85
CA ALA A 214 7.85 -22.39 -8.43
C ALA A 214 8.04 -23.76 -7.76
N ALA A 215 9.28 -24.15 -7.46
CA ALA A 215 9.58 -25.42 -6.81
C ALA A 215 9.09 -25.45 -5.36
N ALA A 216 9.20 -24.33 -4.64
CA ALA A 216 8.62 -24.19 -3.30
C ALA A 216 7.09 -24.27 -3.33
N ALA A 217 6.44 -23.60 -4.30
CA ALA A 217 5.00 -23.66 -4.48
C ALA A 217 4.52 -25.09 -4.79
N ALA A 218 5.26 -25.86 -5.59
CA ALA A 218 4.95 -27.25 -5.90
C ALA A 218 4.97 -28.15 -4.65
N ARG A 219 6.04 -28.07 -3.85
CA ARG A 219 6.15 -28.81 -2.58
C ARG A 219 5.05 -28.41 -1.59
N LEU A 220 4.73 -27.11 -1.54
CA LEU A 220 3.66 -26.62 -0.68
C LEU A 220 2.28 -27.13 -1.13
N ALA A 221 2.03 -27.16 -2.43
CA ALA A 221 0.78 -27.70 -2.99
C ALA A 221 0.60 -29.17 -2.63
N GLU A 222 1.65 -29.98 -2.75
CA GLU A 222 1.65 -31.39 -2.33
C GLU A 222 1.38 -31.53 -0.83
N ARG A 223 2.12 -30.79 0.00
CA ARG A 223 1.98 -30.82 1.48
C ARG A 223 0.60 -30.43 1.97
N LEU A 224 -0.07 -29.51 1.27
CA LEU A 224 -1.41 -29.01 1.64
C LEU A 224 -2.56 -29.77 0.94
N GLY A 225 -2.27 -30.63 -0.04
CA GLY A 225 -3.30 -31.18 -0.92
C GLY A 225 -4.03 -30.11 -1.72
N ALA A 226 -3.35 -29.01 -2.05
CA ALA A 226 -3.96 -27.84 -2.69
C ALA A 226 -4.01 -28.01 -4.22
N ARG A 227 -5.11 -27.60 -4.83
CA ARG A 227 -5.28 -27.61 -6.30
C ARG A 227 -4.39 -26.57 -6.99
N ARG A 228 -4.24 -25.41 -6.34
CA ARG A 228 -3.33 -24.33 -6.75
C ARG A 228 -2.84 -23.56 -5.55
N VAL A 229 -1.63 -23.03 -5.63
CA VAL A 229 -0.96 -22.27 -4.56
C VAL A 229 -0.49 -20.93 -5.11
N GLY A 230 -0.85 -19.86 -4.41
CA GLY A 230 -0.38 -18.50 -4.65
C GLY A 230 0.74 -18.15 -3.68
N ILE A 231 1.93 -17.79 -4.17
CA ILE A 231 3.01 -17.20 -3.38
C ILE A 231 3.13 -15.73 -3.77
N PHE A 232 3.09 -14.86 -2.77
CA PHE A 232 3.14 -13.41 -2.95
C PHE A 232 4.37 -12.84 -2.27
N GLY A 233 5.25 -12.21 -3.04
CA GLY A 233 6.49 -11.65 -2.54
C GLY A 233 6.81 -10.30 -3.14
N GLU A 234 7.68 -9.55 -2.46
CA GLU A 234 8.18 -8.28 -2.94
C GLU A 234 9.53 -8.50 -3.61
N VAL A 235 9.67 -8.08 -4.87
CA VAL A 235 10.97 -8.00 -5.56
C VAL A 235 11.57 -6.64 -5.25
N TYR A 236 12.82 -6.57 -4.81
CA TYR A 236 13.50 -5.33 -4.43
C TYR A 236 14.97 -5.32 -4.82
N GLY A 237 15.61 -4.15 -4.72
CA GLY A 237 17.03 -3.96 -5.01
C GLY A 237 17.32 -2.79 -5.92
N ALA A 238 18.61 -2.51 -6.13
CA ALA A 238 19.06 -1.45 -7.02
C ALA A 238 18.53 -1.68 -8.44
N GLY A 239 17.86 -0.67 -9.01
CA GLY A 239 17.21 -0.77 -10.32
C GLY A 239 15.77 -1.28 -10.29
N VAL A 240 15.25 -1.63 -9.11
CA VAL A 240 13.82 -1.90 -8.87
C VAL A 240 13.15 -0.65 -8.31
N GLN A 241 13.63 -0.17 -7.16
CA GLN A 241 13.22 1.08 -6.50
C GLN A 241 14.42 1.75 -5.81
N ASP A 242 14.21 2.90 -5.16
CA ASP A 242 15.25 3.66 -4.45
C ASP A 242 15.73 2.97 -3.16
N LEU A 243 14.87 2.20 -2.50
CA LEU A 243 15.22 1.45 -1.30
C LEU A 243 15.73 0.04 -1.69
N THR A 244 17.04 -0.15 -1.63
CA THR A 244 17.70 -1.32 -2.22
C THR A 244 17.86 -2.50 -1.26
N TYR A 245 17.81 -2.27 0.05
CA TYR A 245 18.06 -3.28 1.08
C TYR A 245 19.40 -4.03 0.91
N GLY A 246 20.37 -3.42 0.22
CA GLY A 246 21.66 -4.05 -0.09
C GLY A 246 21.63 -5.04 -1.27
N ALA A 247 20.46 -5.28 -1.88
CA ALA A 247 20.33 -6.09 -3.08
C ALA A 247 20.63 -5.27 -4.35
N ASP A 248 21.18 -5.92 -5.38
CA ASP A 248 21.48 -5.30 -6.67
C ASP A 248 20.73 -6.03 -7.79
N GLY A 249 19.63 -5.43 -8.26
CA GLY A 249 18.79 -5.98 -9.33
C GLY A 249 19.46 -5.99 -10.71
N ARG A 250 20.62 -5.34 -10.85
CA ARG A 250 21.46 -5.36 -12.07
C ARG A 250 22.52 -6.48 -12.05
N ARG A 251 22.66 -7.21 -10.94
CA ARG A 251 23.58 -8.36 -10.76
C ARG A 251 22.80 -9.65 -10.46
N GLU A 252 23.50 -10.66 -9.93
CA GLU A 252 23.02 -12.05 -9.77
C GLU A 252 21.95 -12.26 -8.68
N THR A 253 21.72 -11.32 -7.76
CA THR A 253 20.72 -11.50 -6.68
C THR A 253 19.77 -10.31 -6.59
N LEU A 254 18.70 -10.36 -7.40
CA LEU A 254 17.47 -9.61 -7.11
C LEU A 254 17.01 -9.96 -5.70
N GLY A 255 16.68 -8.96 -4.90
CA GLY A 255 16.03 -9.17 -3.62
C GLY A 255 14.63 -9.72 -3.85
N TYR A 256 14.23 -10.70 -3.04
CA TYR A 256 12.89 -11.26 -3.05
C TYR A 256 12.54 -11.65 -1.63
N ALA A 257 11.33 -11.34 -1.17
CA ALA A 257 10.86 -11.77 0.13
C ALA A 257 9.34 -12.01 0.10
N VAL A 258 8.91 -13.19 0.52
CA VAL A 258 7.49 -13.58 0.57
C VAL A 258 6.80 -12.88 1.74
N PHE A 259 5.63 -12.29 1.49
CA PHE A 259 4.80 -11.63 2.49
C PHE A 259 3.43 -12.29 2.68
N ASP A 260 2.98 -13.14 1.76
CA ASP A 260 1.69 -13.80 1.87
C ASP A 260 1.62 -15.10 1.05
N VAL A 261 0.70 -15.98 1.43
CA VAL A 261 0.41 -17.24 0.75
C VAL A 261 -1.10 -17.44 0.67
N SER A 262 -1.57 -17.92 -0.47
CA SER A 262 -2.92 -18.48 -0.61
C SER A 262 -2.86 -19.88 -1.18
N ALA A 263 -3.84 -20.73 -0.85
CA ALA A 263 -3.97 -22.06 -1.40
C ALA A 263 -5.43 -22.38 -1.62
N GLU A 264 -5.76 -22.98 -2.76
CA GLU A 264 -7.10 -23.53 -2.98
C GLU A 264 -7.16 -24.98 -2.51
N ILE A 265 -7.93 -25.20 -1.46
CA ILE A 265 -8.09 -26.49 -0.78
C ILE A 265 -9.60 -26.76 -0.71
N ASP A 266 -10.04 -27.93 -1.17
CA ASP A 266 -11.46 -28.32 -1.18
C ASP A 266 -12.39 -27.32 -1.90
N GLY A 267 -11.88 -26.64 -2.94
CA GLY A 267 -12.64 -25.65 -3.71
C GLY A 267 -12.69 -24.25 -3.10
N GLU A 268 -12.04 -24.02 -1.95
CA GLU A 268 -11.97 -22.72 -1.29
C GLU A 268 -10.55 -22.16 -1.27
N VAL A 269 -10.39 -20.88 -1.63
CA VAL A 269 -9.11 -20.19 -1.49
C VAL A 269 -8.93 -19.73 -0.05
N ARG A 270 -7.90 -20.27 0.61
CA ARG A 270 -7.52 -19.95 1.99
C ARG A 270 -6.25 -19.12 2.00
N TRP A 271 -6.19 -18.13 2.86
CA TRP A 271 -4.99 -17.33 3.13
C TRP A 271 -4.25 -17.91 4.33
N LEU A 272 -2.94 -18.04 4.20
CA LEU A 272 -2.11 -18.77 5.15
C LEU A 272 -0.90 -17.93 5.56
N ASP A 273 -0.33 -18.24 6.72
CA ASP A 273 0.87 -17.56 7.21
C ASP A 273 2.10 -18.03 6.42
N ALA A 274 2.70 -17.11 5.66
CA ALA A 274 3.89 -17.39 4.88
C ALA A 274 5.09 -17.80 5.75
N THR A 275 5.24 -17.21 6.94
CA THR A 275 6.34 -17.52 7.85
C THR A 275 6.25 -18.97 8.33
N GLU A 276 5.07 -19.41 8.74
CA GLU A 276 4.87 -20.79 9.20
C GLU A 276 5.14 -21.82 8.09
N LEU A 277 4.80 -21.48 6.85
CA LEU A 277 4.86 -22.41 5.73
C LEU A 277 6.19 -22.43 4.98
N LEU A 278 6.91 -21.32 4.92
CA LEU A 278 8.03 -21.14 3.99
C LEU A 278 9.36 -20.78 4.67
N THR A 279 9.41 -20.79 6.01
CA THR A 279 10.67 -20.62 6.75
C THR A 279 11.70 -21.67 6.33
N GLY A 280 12.87 -21.20 5.89
CA GLY A 280 13.95 -22.06 5.40
C GLY A 280 13.79 -22.53 3.95
N GLU A 281 12.64 -22.27 3.31
CA GLU A 281 12.42 -22.59 1.89
C GLU A 281 12.54 -21.37 0.97
N LEU A 282 12.02 -20.22 1.40
CA LEU A 282 12.10 -18.95 0.65
C LEU A 282 12.47 -17.81 1.61
N PRO A 283 13.08 -16.72 1.11
CA PRO A 283 13.24 -15.53 1.93
C PRO A 283 11.86 -14.94 2.27
N LEU A 284 11.71 -14.46 3.50
CA LEU A 284 10.46 -13.95 4.04
C LEU A 284 10.62 -12.49 4.44
N VAL A 285 9.54 -11.72 4.37
CA VAL A 285 9.55 -10.38 4.98
C VAL A 285 9.75 -10.52 6.50
N PRO A 286 10.57 -9.67 7.13
CA PRO A 286 10.80 -9.75 8.58
C PRO A 286 9.52 -9.56 9.39
N ARG A 287 9.25 -10.47 10.33
CA ARG A 287 8.23 -10.29 11.38
C ARG A 287 8.82 -9.42 12.47
N LEU A 288 8.21 -8.27 12.72
CA LEU A 288 8.70 -7.27 13.67
C LEU A 288 7.98 -7.35 15.02
N TYR A 289 6.72 -7.80 15.01
CA TYR A 289 5.89 -7.89 16.21
C TYR A 289 4.81 -8.95 16.05
N GLU A 290 4.46 -9.57 17.16
CA GLU A 290 3.30 -10.43 17.33
C GLU A 290 2.72 -10.19 18.72
N GLY A 291 1.41 -9.95 18.79
CA GLY A 291 0.71 -9.69 20.05
C GLY A 291 -0.44 -8.70 19.90
N PRO A 292 -0.94 -8.12 21.02
CA PRO A 292 -2.14 -7.30 21.01
C PRO A 292 -1.97 -6.03 20.17
N TYR A 293 -3.00 -5.71 19.38
CA TYR A 293 -3.06 -4.52 18.55
C TYR A 293 -3.17 -3.26 19.40
N ASP A 294 -2.24 -2.35 19.17
CA ASP A 294 -2.27 -0.97 19.63
C ASP A 294 -1.75 -0.07 18.51
N ILE A 295 -2.50 0.98 18.17
CA ILE A 295 -2.14 1.86 17.06
C ILE A 295 -0.84 2.63 17.31
N GLY A 296 -0.56 3.01 18.55
CA GLY A 296 0.69 3.69 18.91
C GLY A 296 1.90 2.81 18.61
N ARG A 297 1.83 1.54 19.05
CA ARG A 297 2.84 0.52 18.76
C ARG A 297 2.99 0.24 17.27
N VAL A 298 1.89 0.16 16.52
CA VAL A 298 1.94 -0.03 15.06
C VAL A 298 2.70 1.12 14.38
N LEU A 299 2.44 2.37 14.78
CA LEU A 299 3.11 3.56 14.22
C LEU A 299 4.60 3.65 14.63
N GLU A 300 4.94 3.15 15.82
CA GLU A 300 6.32 2.98 16.26
C GLU A 300 7.06 1.98 15.36
N PHE A 301 6.50 0.79 15.17
CA PHE A 301 7.07 -0.23 14.26
C PHE A 301 7.05 0.19 12.80
N ALA A 302 6.09 1.01 12.36
CA ALA A 302 6.11 1.57 11.01
C ALA A 302 7.33 2.46 10.78
N SER A 303 7.92 3.04 11.84
CA SER A 303 9.04 3.96 11.77
C SER A 303 10.37 3.28 12.09
N GLY A 304 11.48 3.96 11.74
CA GLY A 304 12.83 3.49 12.03
C GLY A 304 13.57 2.95 10.81
N ARG A 305 14.59 2.14 11.07
CA ARG A 305 15.48 1.56 10.05
C ARG A 305 14.95 0.21 9.60
N GLU A 306 15.14 -0.10 8.32
CA GLU A 306 14.81 -1.42 7.77
C GLU A 306 15.61 -2.54 8.47
N THR A 307 15.05 -3.75 8.50
CA THR A 307 15.69 -4.94 9.10
C THR A 307 16.12 -5.99 8.09
N VAL A 308 15.68 -5.86 6.84
CA VAL A 308 15.92 -6.85 5.77
C VAL A 308 17.41 -7.05 5.50
N SER A 309 18.20 -5.98 5.49
CA SER A 309 19.65 -6.07 5.23
C SER A 309 20.47 -6.53 6.44
N GLY A 310 19.87 -6.51 7.65
CA GLY A 310 20.57 -6.67 8.92
C GLY A 310 21.48 -5.49 9.31
N GLN A 311 21.56 -4.43 8.50
CA GLN A 311 22.48 -3.29 8.70
C GLN A 311 21.75 -1.95 8.85
N GLY A 312 20.45 -1.87 8.60
CA GLY A 312 19.69 -0.62 8.69
C GLY A 312 20.18 0.43 7.68
N LEU A 313 20.38 0.01 6.43
CA LEU A 313 20.99 0.83 5.37
C LEU A 313 20.18 2.09 5.08
N HIS A 314 18.86 2.02 5.23
CA HIS A 314 17.94 3.14 5.06
C HIS A 314 16.76 3.04 6.03
N LEU A 315 15.86 4.01 5.93
CA LEU A 315 14.60 3.99 6.65
C LEU A 315 13.68 2.88 6.14
N ARG A 316 12.84 2.34 7.02
CA ARG A 316 11.77 1.41 6.68
C ARG A 316 10.62 2.15 6.00
N GLU A 317 9.99 1.55 4.99
CA GLU A 317 8.77 2.13 4.42
C GLU A 317 7.64 2.15 5.44
N GLY A 318 7.41 1.02 6.11
CA GLY A 318 6.31 0.86 7.04
C GLY A 318 6.16 -0.57 7.53
N VAL A 319 4.95 -0.92 7.94
CA VAL A 319 4.55 -2.28 8.28
C VAL A 319 3.25 -2.66 7.59
N VAL A 320 3.07 -3.96 7.38
CA VAL A 320 1.78 -4.57 7.05
C VAL A 320 1.25 -5.23 8.32
N ILE A 321 -0.03 -5.02 8.61
CA ILE A 321 -0.74 -5.54 9.78
C ILE A 321 -1.69 -6.64 9.30
N ARG A 322 -1.64 -7.80 9.95
CA ARG A 322 -2.56 -8.91 9.75
C ARG A 322 -3.04 -9.42 11.12
N PRO A 323 -4.26 -9.96 11.26
CA PRO A 323 -4.63 -10.68 12.46
C PRO A 323 -3.77 -11.94 12.57
N ALA A 324 -3.54 -12.41 13.80
CA ALA A 324 -2.85 -13.69 14.03
C ALA A 324 -3.64 -14.87 13.42
N ILE A 325 -4.97 -14.75 13.35
CA ILE A 325 -5.87 -15.68 12.67
C ILE A 325 -6.62 -14.92 11.57
N GLU A 326 -6.47 -15.36 10.33
CA GLU A 326 -7.11 -14.72 9.17
C GLU A 326 -8.64 -14.58 9.37
N ARG A 327 -9.16 -13.39 9.09
CA ARG A 327 -10.59 -13.09 9.19
C ARG A 327 -11.04 -12.06 8.17
N TYR A 328 -12.35 -12.05 7.92
CA TYR A 328 -13.02 -10.99 7.18
C TYR A 328 -13.05 -9.68 7.99
N SER A 329 -12.97 -8.55 7.29
CA SER A 329 -13.16 -7.21 7.84
C SER A 329 -14.35 -6.54 7.14
N PRO A 330 -15.42 -6.19 7.88
CA PRO A 330 -16.54 -5.45 7.32
C PRO A 330 -16.14 -4.01 6.93
N VAL A 331 -15.04 -3.49 7.49
CA VAL A 331 -14.53 -2.14 7.19
C VAL A 331 -13.97 -2.07 5.77
N THR A 332 -13.25 -3.10 5.34
CA THR A 332 -12.64 -3.17 4.00
C THR A 332 -13.45 -4.00 3.00
N GLY A 333 -14.49 -4.71 3.46
CA GLY A 333 -15.29 -5.59 2.61
C GLY A 333 -14.54 -6.84 2.14
N GLY A 334 -13.49 -7.25 2.85
CA GLY A 334 -12.58 -8.31 2.43
C GLY A 334 -11.70 -8.79 3.56
N ARG A 335 -10.41 -9.00 3.30
CA ARG A 335 -9.47 -9.45 4.33
C ARG A 335 -9.19 -8.34 5.33
N ALA A 336 -9.03 -8.72 6.60
CA ALA A 336 -8.48 -7.85 7.63
C ALA A 336 -6.97 -7.69 7.44
N VAL A 337 -6.57 -6.82 6.51
CA VAL A 337 -5.15 -6.52 6.26
C VAL A 337 -5.01 -5.02 5.98
N ALA A 338 -4.02 -4.40 6.59
CA ALA A 338 -3.76 -2.97 6.40
C ALA A 338 -2.26 -2.70 6.35
N LYS A 339 -1.89 -1.49 5.96
CA LYS A 339 -0.52 -0.97 6.06
C LYS A 339 -0.46 0.27 6.92
N ALA A 340 0.66 0.46 7.62
CA ALA A 340 1.05 1.73 8.21
C ALA A 340 2.35 2.18 7.55
N VAL A 341 2.38 3.40 7.00
CA VAL A 341 3.55 3.93 6.28
C VAL A 341 4.24 4.98 7.14
N SER A 342 5.57 4.95 7.19
CA SER A 342 6.39 5.86 7.98
C SER A 342 6.25 7.31 7.49
N PRO A 343 6.07 8.29 8.40
CA PRO A 343 6.24 9.71 8.09
C PRO A 343 7.58 10.05 7.43
N ALA A 344 8.66 9.38 7.83
CA ALA A 344 9.99 9.62 7.27
C ALA A 344 10.08 9.11 5.82
N TYR A 345 9.40 8.01 5.52
CA TYR A 345 9.33 7.45 4.18
C TYR A 345 8.53 8.35 3.23
N LEU A 346 7.35 8.80 3.66
CA LEU A 346 6.47 9.66 2.88
C LEU A 346 7.11 11.01 2.51
N THR A 347 8.08 11.46 3.31
CA THR A 347 8.74 12.75 3.13
C THR A 347 10.21 12.64 2.69
N ARG A 348 10.64 11.43 2.30
CA ARG A 348 12.01 11.19 1.82
C ARG A 348 12.28 11.91 0.49
N LYS A 349 13.52 12.33 0.29
CA LYS A 349 13.93 13.04 -0.94
C LYS A 349 14.34 12.05 -2.02
N GLY A 350 13.87 12.26 -3.25
CA GLY A 350 14.30 11.49 -4.42
C GLY A 350 13.78 10.05 -4.47
N GLY A 351 12.75 9.71 -3.70
CA GLY A 351 12.16 8.37 -3.70
C GLY A 351 11.45 8.01 -5.00
N THR A 352 11.40 6.73 -5.32
CA THR A 352 10.63 6.15 -6.43
C THR A 352 9.39 5.44 -5.90
N GLU A 353 8.38 5.21 -6.74
CA GLU A 353 7.12 4.56 -6.33
C GLU A 353 6.55 3.70 -7.47
N TYR A 354 7.39 3.08 -8.31
CA TYR A 354 6.93 2.29 -9.46
C TYR A 354 6.00 1.14 -9.01
N GLU A 355 4.90 0.87 -9.71
CA GLU A 355 3.95 -0.21 -9.35
C GLU A 355 3.46 -0.97 -10.57
#